data_AF-A0A7X0FAI6-F1
#
_entry.id   AF-A0A7X0FAI6-F1
#
_cell.length_a   1.000
_cell.length_b   1.000
_cell.length_c   1.000
_cell.angle_alpha   90.00
_cell.angle_beta   90.00
_cell.angle_gamma   90.00
#
_symmetry.space_group_name_H-M   'P 1'
#
loop_
_entity.id
_entity.type
_entity.pdbx_description
1 polymer ?
#
loop_
_entity_poly.entity_id
_entity_poly.type
_entity_poly.pdbx_seq_one_letter_code
_entity_poly.pdbx_strand_id
1 'polypeptide(L)'
;MSFLKSLGVGKGSDVLNYDPHRLSSPQVFLLTMIIFLAIVAFIAAILTRQISNAFVTNPGLNGLIIGVLVVGIGLAFVQVGRLFREVRWINSFRAGSEVTEPVLLAPMKAMLGRSSSMAFSTSSMRTMLDSIATRLDESRDVSRYLVGLLVFLGLLGTFWGLLETIGSIGDTIQSLDPGTGDAAAVLEALKAGLAAPLQGMGTAFSSSLFGLSGSLVLGFLDLQAGRAQTRFYTELENWLSTVTDLSSDIVVADAKNGSTDEIRALSERLRNMQEQGGSNPRIAAAMASLADGISGLVKNMRSEQQIMRDWVEAQSDEQKAMRSTLEKIADALKKEGVH
;
A
#
# COMPACT_ATOMS: atom_id res chain seq x y z
N MET A 1 5.73 8.19 -38.05
CA MET A 1 5.47 9.30 -37.11
C MET A 1 4.09 9.25 -36.39
N SER A 2 3.33 8.15 -36.42
CA SER A 2 2.04 8.06 -35.70
C SER A 2 2.11 7.39 -34.31
N PHE A 3 3.24 6.77 -33.96
CA PHE A 3 3.36 6.03 -32.69
C PHE A 3 3.83 6.90 -31.51
N LEU A 4 4.50 8.02 -31.79
CA LEU A 4 5.00 8.97 -30.79
C LEU A 4 3.92 9.91 -30.23
N LYS A 5 2.73 9.97 -30.86
CA LYS A 5 1.60 10.79 -30.37
C LYS A 5 0.74 10.07 -29.32
N SER A 6 1.02 8.78 -29.06
CA SER A 6 0.42 7.98 -27.97
C SER A 6 1.17 8.12 -26.65
N LEU A 7 2.38 8.67 -26.66
CA LEU A 7 3.13 9.03 -25.47
C LEU A 7 2.80 10.49 -25.19
N GLY A 8 1.92 10.73 -24.20
CA GLY A 8 1.42 12.04 -23.80
C GLY A 8 2.49 12.99 -23.25
N VAL A 9 3.48 13.35 -24.08
CA VAL A 9 4.39 14.46 -23.85
C VAL A 9 3.73 15.68 -24.48
N GLY A 10 2.80 16.27 -23.73
CA GLY A 10 1.98 17.36 -24.27
C GLY A 10 0.96 17.95 -23.32
N LYS A 11 1.32 18.19 -22.05
CA LYS A 11 0.83 19.34 -21.27
C LYS A 11 1.58 19.43 -19.94
N GLY A 12 2.53 20.35 -19.88
CA GLY A 12 2.94 20.91 -18.60
C GLY A 12 1.76 21.65 -17.97
N SER A 13 1.73 21.65 -16.63
CA SER A 13 0.81 22.39 -15.76
C SER A 13 -0.65 21.93 -15.70
N ASP A 14 -0.90 20.73 -15.17
CA ASP A 14 -2.18 20.36 -14.52
C ASP A 14 -1.98 20.22 -12.99
N VAL A 15 -1.28 21.18 -12.38
CA VAL A 15 -1.14 21.28 -10.92
C VAL A 15 -2.12 22.30 -10.33
N LEU A 16 -2.92 22.98 -11.17
CA LEU A 16 -3.83 24.06 -10.77
C LEU A 16 -5.30 23.86 -11.19
N ASN A 17 -5.69 22.66 -11.63
CA ASN A 17 -7.09 22.32 -11.84
C ASN A 17 -7.45 21.10 -10.99
N TYR A 18 -7.68 21.33 -9.70
CA TYR A 18 -8.42 20.40 -8.87
C TYR A 18 -9.88 20.44 -9.34
N ASP A 19 -10.26 19.51 -10.21
CA ASP A 19 -11.64 19.27 -10.56
C ASP A 19 -12.20 18.25 -9.54
N PRO A 20 -13.00 18.68 -8.54
CA PRO A 20 -13.54 17.79 -7.50
C PRO A 20 -14.40 16.65 -8.07
N HIS A 21 -14.71 16.66 -9.36
CA HIS A 21 -15.58 15.71 -10.02
C HIS A 21 -14.86 14.63 -10.84
N ARG A 22 -13.52 14.61 -10.91
CA ARG A 22 -12.75 13.57 -11.63
C ARG A 22 -11.64 12.96 -10.78
N LEU A 23 -11.65 11.63 -10.68
CA LEU A 23 -10.52 10.88 -10.09
C LEU A 23 -9.27 11.13 -10.95
N SER A 24 -8.16 11.44 -10.30
CA SER A 24 -6.93 11.77 -11.02
C SER A 24 -6.36 10.50 -11.64
N SER A 25 -5.96 10.58 -12.91
CA SER A 25 -5.42 9.40 -13.58
C SER A 25 -4.04 9.08 -12.99
N PRO A 26 -3.75 7.81 -12.62
CA PRO A 26 -2.44 7.43 -12.07
C PRO A 26 -1.28 7.45 -13.09
N GLN A 27 -1.44 8.18 -14.21
CA GLN A 27 -0.48 8.27 -15.32
C GLN A 27 0.89 8.79 -14.89
N VAL A 28 0.92 9.74 -13.95
CA VAL A 28 2.17 10.30 -13.44
C VAL A 28 3.04 9.22 -12.78
N PHE A 29 2.44 8.29 -12.02
CA PHE A 29 3.18 7.23 -11.36
C PHE A 29 3.75 6.22 -12.36
N LEU A 30 2.96 5.84 -13.37
CA LEU A 30 3.40 4.93 -14.43
C LEU A 30 4.52 5.56 -15.27
N LEU A 31 4.42 6.85 -15.61
CA LEU A 31 5.48 7.59 -16.30
C LEU A 31 6.78 7.57 -15.49
N THR A 32 6.72 7.88 -14.19
CA THR A 32 7.90 7.87 -13.32
C THR A 32 8.52 6.47 -13.22
N MET A 33 7.72 5.41 -13.15
CA MET A 33 8.22 4.03 -13.16
C MET A 33 8.93 3.70 -14.48
N ILE A 34 8.36 4.09 -15.62
CA ILE A 34 8.99 3.89 -16.94
C ILE A 34 10.29 4.66 -17.06
N ILE A 35 10.32 5.94 -16.67
CA ILE A 35 11.52 6.78 -16.72
C ILE A 35 12.62 6.18 -15.85
N PHE A 36 12.28 5.75 -14.63
CA PHE A 36 13.23 5.09 -13.74
C PHE A 36 13.81 3.81 -14.35
N LEU A 37 12.97 2.94 -14.91
CA LEU A 37 13.44 1.72 -15.58
C LEU A 37 14.27 2.01 -16.82
N ALA A 38 13.96 3.06 -17.58
CA ALA A 38 14.78 3.48 -18.71
C ALA A 38 16.19 3.91 -18.25
N ILE A 39 16.29 4.62 -17.13
CA ILE A 39 17.59 5.01 -16.54
C ILE A 39 18.35 3.76 -16.07
N VAL A 40 17.69 2.84 -15.36
CA VAL A 40 18.32 1.59 -14.89
C VAL A 40 18.78 0.73 -16.07
N ALA A 41 17.97 0.60 -17.11
CA ALA A 41 18.33 -0.12 -18.33
C ALA A 41 19.50 0.55 -19.07
N PHE A 42 19.54 1.88 -19.11
CA PHE A 42 20.66 2.63 -19.67
C PHE A 42 21.96 2.40 -18.91
N ILE A 43 21.91 2.41 -17.57
CA ILE A 43 23.06 2.06 -16.71
C ILE A 43 23.50 0.62 -16.98
N ALA A 44 22.57 -0.34 -17.03
CA ALA A 44 22.88 -1.74 -17.33
C ALA A 44 23.50 -1.92 -18.73
N ALA A 45 23.06 -1.13 -19.72
CA ALA A 45 23.65 -1.13 -21.06
C ALA A 45 25.11 -0.63 -21.05
N ILE A 46 25.40 0.43 -20.30
CA ILE A 46 26.78 0.92 -20.13
C ILE A 46 27.65 -0.12 -19.41
N LEU A 47 27.11 -0.78 -18.39
CA LEU A 47 27.82 -1.77 -17.58
C LEU A 47 27.74 -3.20 -18.14
N THR A 48 27.35 -3.39 -19.40
CA THR A 48 27.10 -4.74 -19.96
C THR A 48 28.33 -5.65 -19.85
N ARG A 49 29.54 -5.13 -20.04
CA ARG A 49 30.78 -5.92 -19.88
C ARG A 49 31.02 -6.37 -18.43
N GLN A 50 30.81 -5.50 -17.44
CA GLN A 50 30.96 -5.90 -16.03
C GLN A 50 29.85 -6.89 -15.63
N ILE A 51 28.62 -6.63 -16.07
CA ILE A 51 27.45 -7.48 -15.79
C ILE A 51 27.63 -8.87 -16.41
N SER A 52 28.11 -8.97 -17.64
CA SER A 52 28.33 -10.27 -18.29
C SER A 52 29.39 -11.10 -17.58
N ASN A 53 30.51 -10.48 -17.18
CA ASN A 53 31.58 -11.17 -16.48
C ASN A 53 31.12 -11.67 -15.11
N ALA A 54 30.33 -10.85 -14.39
CA ALA A 54 29.72 -11.24 -13.13
C ALA A 54 28.69 -12.39 -13.32
N PHE A 55 27.87 -12.32 -14.37
CA PHE A 55 26.80 -13.28 -14.63
C PHE A 55 27.31 -14.70 -14.84
N VAL A 56 28.40 -14.86 -15.62
CA VAL A 56 28.97 -16.17 -16.01
C VAL A 56 29.55 -16.94 -14.82
N THR A 57 29.84 -16.28 -13.69
CA THR A 57 30.33 -16.98 -12.48
C THR A 57 29.30 -17.95 -11.92
N ASN A 58 28.05 -17.49 -11.78
CA ASN A 58 26.96 -18.26 -11.18
C ASN A 58 25.71 -18.12 -12.05
N PRO A 59 25.69 -18.72 -13.26
CA PRO A 59 24.65 -18.48 -14.25
C PRO A 59 23.27 -18.92 -13.77
N GLY A 60 23.21 -19.98 -12.95
CA GLY A 60 21.95 -20.46 -12.36
C GLY A 60 21.34 -19.46 -11.38
N LEU A 61 22.13 -19.04 -10.37
CA LEU A 61 21.65 -18.13 -9.32
C LEU A 61 21.42 -16.71 -9.88
N ASN A 62 22.37 -16.16 -10.64
CA ASN A 62 22.22 -14.85 -11.27
C ASN A 62 21.03 -14.84 -12.26
N GLY A 63 20.82 -15.94 -13.00
CA GLY A 63 19.66 -16.12 -13.86
C GLY A 63 18.34 -16.11 -13.08
N LEU A 64 18.31 -16.78 -11.93
CA LEU A 64 17.16 -16.76 -11.03
C LEU A 64 16.88 -15.35 -10.47
N ILE A 65 17.92 -14.61 -10.06
CA ILE A 65 17.79 -13.21 -9.59
C ILE A 65 17.17 -12.35 -10.69
N ILE A 66 17.69 -12.41 -11.92
CA ILE A 66 17.14 -11.64 -13.04
C ILE A 66 15.71 -12.09 -13.37
N GLY A 67 15.42 -13.38 -13.32
CA GLY A 67 14.06 -13.91 -13.52
C GLY A 67 13.06 -13.36 -12.50
N VAL A 68 13.40 -13.41 -11.21
CA VAL A 68 12.58 -12.83 -10.13
C VAL A 68 12.43 -11.33 -10.30
N LEU A 69 13.49 -10.61 -10.68
CA LEU A 69 13.44 -9.17 -10.96
C LEU A 69 12.46 -8.85 -12.09
N VAL A 70 12.51 -9.58 -13.22
CA VAL A 70 11.59 -9.38 -14.35
C VAL A 70 10.14 -9.67 -13.95
N VAL A 71 9.90 -10.76 -13.21
CA VAL A 71 8.56 -11.10 -12.68
C VAL A 71 8.06 -9.99 -11.74
N GLY A 72 8.90 -9.50 -10.83
CA GLY A 72 8.55 -8.43 -9.91
C GLY A 72 8.22 -7.12 -10.63
N ILE A 73 9.00 -6.75 -11.65
CA ILE A 73 8.72 -5.58 -12.50
C ILE A 73 7.36 -5.77 -13.19
N GLY A 74 7.11 -6.94 -13.78
CA GLY A 74 5.83 -7.26 -14.42
C GLY A 74 4.64 -7.13 -13.46
N LEU A 75 4.76 -7.68 -12.25
CA LEU A 75 3.72 -7.60 -11.23
C LEU A 75 3.46 -6.16 -10.78
N ALA A 76 4.50 -5.34 -10.60
CA ALA A 76 4.35 -3.92 -10.26
C ALA A 76 3.56 -3.17 -11.35
N PHE A 77 3.83 -3.44 -12.63
CA PHE A 77 3.04 -2.86 -13.73
C PHE A 77 1.61 -3.38 -13.78
N VAL A 78 1.37 -4.67 -13.52
CA VAL A 78 0.02 -5.24 -13.45
C VAL A 78 -0.78 -4.60 -12.31
N GLN A 79 -0.16 -4.37 -11.16
CA GLN A 79 -0.79 -3.75 -9.99
C GLN A 79 -1.24 -2.32 -10.28
N VAL A 80 -0.37 -1.51 -10.89
CA VAL A 80 -0.72 -0.14 -11.32
C VAL A 80 -1.72 -0.18 -12.48
N GLY A 81 -1.58 -1.11 -13.43
CA GLY A 81 -2.49 -1.33 -14.55
C GLY A 81 -3.93 -1.67 -14.12
N ARG A 82 -4.09 -2.46 -13.06
CA ARG A 82 -5.39 -2.78 -12.47
C ARG A 82 -6.10 -1.53 -11.94
N LEU A 83 -5.38 -0.64 -11.24
CA LEU A 83 -5.92 0.65 -10.77
C LEU A 83 -6.44 1.50 -11.93
N PHE A 84 -5.76 1.52 -13.09
CA PHE A 84 -6.26 2.25 -14.26
C PHE A 84 -7.60 1.74 -14.78
N ARG A 85 -7.82 0.42 -14.77
CA ARG A 85 -9.10 -0.17 -15.20
C ARG A 85 -10.23 0.25 -14.27
N GLU A 86 -9.95 0.38 -12.97
CA GLU A 86 -10.92 0.77 -11.96
C GLU A 86 -11.27 2.25 -11.98
N VAL A 87 -10.26 3.12 -12.10
CA VAL A 87 -10.48 4.57 -12.29
C VAL A 87 -11.30 4.81 -13.56
N ARG A 88 -10.99 4.09 -14.64
CA ARG A 88 -11.75 4.19 -15.91
C ARG A 88 -13.19 3.71 -15.74
N TRP A 89 -13.41 2.62 -15.00
CA TRP A 89 -14.76 2.16 -14.69
C TRP A 89 -15.56 3.19 -13.89
N ILE A 90 -15.02 3.73 -12.80
CA ILE A 90 -15.70 4.74 -11.97
C ILE A 90 -16.05 5.97 -12.82
N ASN A 91 -15.10 6.45 -13.63
CA ASN A 91 -15.34 7.59 -14.52
C ASN A 91 -16.42 7.29 -15.58
N SER A 92 -16.48 6.06 -16.10
CA SER A 92 -17.53 5.64 -17.05
C SER A 92 -18.91 5.48 -16.40
N PHE A 93 -18.95 4.96 -15.16
CA PHE A 93 -20.16 4.83 -14.36
C PHE A 93 -20.74 6.21 -14.01
N ARG A 94 -19.88 7.17 -13.61
CA ARG A 94 -20.29 8.56 -13.39
C ARG A 94 -20.81 9.25 -14.65
N ALA A 95 -20.30 8.87 -15.83
CA ALA A 95 -20.74 9.41 -17.12
C ALA A 95 -22.02 8.74 -17.66
N GLY A 96 -22.61 7.79 -16.92
CA GLY A 96 -23.83 7.08 -17.33
C GLY A 96 -23.62 6.04 -18.44
N SER A 97 -22.38 5.59 -18.68
CA SER A 97 -22.05 4.61 -19.72
C SER A 97 -21.30 3.40 -19.14
N GLU A 98 -21.87 2.21 -19.21
CA GLU A 98 -21.22 0.97 -18.73
C GLU A 98 -20.28 0.36 -19.79
N VAL A 99 -19.09 0.94 -19.97
CA VAL A 99 -18.17 0.50 -21.04
C VAL A 99 -17.13 -0.54 -20.56
N THR A 100 -16.87 -0.67 -19.25
CA THR A 100 -15.79 -1.53 -18.72
C THR A 100 -16.24 -2.33 -17.50
N GLU A 101 -15.79 -3.58 -17.34
CA GLU A 101 -16.06 -4.36 -16.12
C GLU A 101 -14.92 -4.22 -15.08
N PRO A 102 -15.22 -3.83 -13.83
CA PRO A 102 -14.22 -3.69 -12.77
C PRO A 102 -13.90 -5.04 -12.12
N VAL A 103 -12.64 -5.27 -11.76
CA VAL A 103 -12.21 -6.51 -11.10
C VAL A 103 -12.12 -6.33 -9.57
N LEU A 104 -11.48 -5.27 -9.05
CA LEU A 104 -11.49 -5.04 -7.59
C LEU A 104 -12.80 -4.41 -7.09
N LEU A 105 -13.53 -3.69 -7.96
CA LEU A 105 -14.81 -3.05 -7.61
C LEU A 105 -16.04 -3.89 -8.02
N ALA A 106 -15.84 -5.18 -8.35
CA ALA A 106 -16.95 -6.08 -8.71
C ALA A 106 -18.09 -6.14 -7.66
N PRO A 107 -17.81 -6.16 -6.34
CA PRO A 107 -18.87 -6.08 -5.33
C PRO A 107 -19.62 -4.74 -5.34
N MET A 108 -18.94 -3.64 -5.67
CA MET A 108 -19.58 -2.32 -5.81
C MET A 108 -20.47 -2.25 -7.05
N LYS A 109 -20.05 -2.81 -8.19
CA LYS A 109 -20.90 -2.89 -9.40
C LYS A 109 -22.20 -3.64 -9.10
N ALA A 110 -22.13 -4.76 -8.37
CA ALA A 110 -23.30 -5.56 -8.02
C ALA A 110 -24.28 -4.82 -7.08
N MET A 111 -23.79 -3.93 -6.21
CA MET A 111 -24.63 -3.15 -5.29
C MET A 111 -25.14 -1.84 -5.91
N LEU A 112 -24.32 -1.12 -6.70
CA LEU A 112 -24.76 0.09 -7.41
C LEU A 112 -25.72 -0.22 -8.56
N GLY A 113 -25.54 -1.32 -9.29
CA GLY A 113 -26.48 -1.75 -10.34
C GLY A 113 -27.87 -2.13 -9.80
N ARG A 114 -27.98 -2.35 -8.49
CA ARG A 114 -29.23 -2.72 -7.79
C ARG A 114 -29.83 -1.54 -7.00
N SER A 115 -29.11 -0.42 -6.89
CA SER A 115 -29.40 0.70 -6.01
C SER A 115 -29.29 2.05 -6.74
N SER A 116 -29.92 2.18 -7.90
CA SER A 116 -30.03 3.49 -8.55
C SER A 116 -30.86 4.50 -7.75
N SER A 117 -31.49 4.09 -6.64
CA SER A 117 -32.34 4.95 -5.81
C SER A 117 -32.30 4.68 -4.30
N MET A 118 -31.40 3.84 -3.78
CA MET A 118 -31.37 3.54 -2.34
C MET A 118 -30.07 4.06 -1.71
N ALA A 119 -30.25 5.02 -0.81
CA ALA A 119 -29.22 5.61 0.04
C ALA A 119 -28.27 4.53 0.58
N PHE A 120 -26.97 4.63 0.29
CA PHE A 120 -25.99 3.76 0.93
C PHE A 120 -25.89 4.14 2.42
N SER A 121 -26.06 3.16 3.31
CA SER A 121 -25.77 3.40 4.73
C SER A 121 -24.26 3.59 4.93
N THR A 122 -23.87 4.52 5.81
CA THR A 122 -22.47 4.78 6.19
C THR A 122 -21.74 3.50 6.63
N SER A 123 -22.46 2.55 7.24
CA SER A 123 -21.93 1.24 7.62
C SER A 123 -21.54 0.37 6.42
N SER A 124 -22.39 0.29 5.38
CA SER A 124 -22.10 -0.51 4.18
C SER A 124 -20.92 0.05 3.38
N MET A 125 -20.79 1.39 3.33
CA MET A 125 -19.66 2.07 2.70
C MET A 125 -18.33 1.72 3.39
N ARG A 126 -18.30 1.75 4.72
CA ARG A 126 -17.09 1.45 5.51
C ARG A 126 -16.63 0.02 5.31
N THR A 127 -17.55 -0.94 5.25
CA THR A 127 -17.23 -2.36 4.96
C THR A 127 -16.68 -2.55 3.55
N MET A 128 -17.15 -1.80 2.55
CA MET A 128 -16.59 -1.84 1.19
C MET A 128 -15.17 -1.29 1.14
N LEU A 129 -14.94 -0.14 1.77
CA LEU A 129 -13.61 0.47 1.88
C LEU A 129 -12.62 -0.49 2.55
N ASP A 130 -13.05 -1.14 3.63
CA ASP A 130 -12.23 -2.11 4.36
C ASP A 130 -11.89 -3.32 3.47
N SER A 131 -12.85 -3.88 2.74
CA SER A 131 -12.60 -4.99 1.80
C SER A 131 -11.64 -4.61 0.66
N ILE A 132 -11.74 -3.39 0.12
CA ILE A 132 -10.82 -2.89 -0.90
C ILE A 132 -9.43 -2.69 -0.29
N ALA A 133 -9.34 -2.12 0.92
CA ALA A 133 -8.08 -1.94 1.63
C ALA A 133 -7.37 -3.27 1.86
N THR A 134 -8.08 -4.31 2.32
CA THR A 134 -7.50 -5.65 2.53
C THR A 134 -6.94 -6.24 1.23
N ARG A 135 -7.68 -6.15 0.12
CA ARG A 135 -7.21 -6.65 -1.19
C ARG A 135 -6.00 -5.89 -1.72
N LEU A 136 -5.94 -4.60 -1.44
CA LEU A 136 -4.83 -3.74 -1.83
C LEU A 136 -3.57 -4.09 -1.04
N ASP A 137 -3.72 -4.34 0.26
CA ASP A 137 -2.63 -4.73 1.15
C ASP A 137 -2.08 -6.11 0.81
N GLU A 138 -2.95 -7.09 0.55
CA GLU A 138 -2.56 -8.44 0.09
C GLU A 138 -1.69 -8.37 -1.18
N SER A 139 -2.03 -7.45 -2.10
CA SER A 139 -1.22 -7.26 -3.31
C SER A 139 0.15 -6.62 -3.04
N ARG A 140 0.29 -5.83 -1.97
CA ARG A 140 1.58 -5.26 -1.53
C ARG A 140 2.47 -6.29 -0.84
N ASP A 141 1.88 -7.22 -0.10
CA ASP A 141 2.64 -8.26 0.59
C ASP A 141 3.45 -9.13 -0.39
N VAL A 142 2.86 -9.47 -1.53
CA VAL A 142 3.56 -10.19 -2.61
C VAL A 142 4.77 -9.41 -3.11
N SER A 143 4.62 -8.10 -3.33
CA SER A 143 5.70 -7.22 -3.80
C SER A 143 6.84 -7.12 -2.77
N ARG A 144 6.50 -6.91 -1.49
CA ARG A 144 7.48 -6.92 -0.39
C ARG A 144 8.21 -8.24 -0.25
N TYR A 145 7.50 -9.36 -0.42
CA TYR A 145 8.12 -10.68 -0.41
C TYR A 145 9.13 -10.83 -1.55
N LEU A 146 8.83 -10.36 -2.77
CA LEU A 146 9.77 -10.41 -3.89
C LEU A 146 11.01 -9.55 -3.68
N VAL A 147 10.86 -8.37 -3.06
CA VAL A 147 11.99 -7.52 -2.65
C VAL A 147 12.87 -8.28 -1.65
N GLY A 148 12.27 -8.87 -0.61
CA GLY A 148 13.00 -9.67 0.38
C GLY A 148 13.66 -10.91 -0.22
N LEU A 149 13.00 -11.57 -1.17
CA LEU A 149 13.51 -12.73 -1.90
C LEU A 149 14.75 -12.36 -2.72
N LEU A 150 14.76 -11.20 -3.38
CA LEU A 150 15.95 -10.73 -4.12
C LEU A 150 17.13 -10.46 -3.20
N VAL A 151 16.90 -9.86 -2.03
CA VAL A 151 17.94 -9.68 -1.01
C VAL A 151 18.46 -11.04 -0.55
N PHE A 152 17.56 -11.97 -0.21
CA PHE A 152 17.92 -13.30 0.24
C PHE A 152 18.71 -14.07 -0.83
N LEU A 153 18.30 -14.02 -2.10
CA LEU A 153 19.04 -14.62 -3.20
C LEU A 153 20.43 -13.99 -3.38
N GLY A 154 20.55 -12.67 -3.21
CA GLY A 154 21.84 -12.00 -3.21
C GLY A 154 22.78 -12.49 -2.10
N LEU A 155 22.26 -12.66 -0.89
CA LEU A 155 22.99 -13.24 0.25
C LEU A 155 23.34 -14.71 0.02
N LEU A 156 22.45 -15.48 -0.62
CA LEU A 156 22.73 -16.88 -0.98
C LEU A 156 23.90 -16.97 -1.96
N GLY A 157 24.05 -15.98 -2.85
CA GLY A 157 25.19 -15.90 -3.76
C GLY A 157 26.54 -15.70 -3.07
N THR A 158 26.60 -14.89 -2.00
CA THR A 158 27.84 -14.77 -1.22
C THR A 158 28.15 -16.06 -0.47
N PHE A 159 27.13 -16.72 0.05
CA PHE A 159 27.28 -18.02 0.71
C PHE A 159 27.85 -19.08 -0.25
N TRP A 160 27.33 -19.15 -1.48
CA TRP A 160 27.82 -20.06 -2.50
C TRP A 160 29.28 -19.82 -2.86
N GLY A 161 29.67 -18.57 -3.07
CA GLY A 161 31.08 -18.30 -3.40
C GLY A 161 32.04 -18.50 -2.22
N LEU A 162 31.57 -18.38 -0.97
CA LEU A 162 32.35 -18.81 0.20
C LEU A 162 32.54 -20.33 0.23
N LEU A 163 31.53 -21.12 -0.16
CA LEU A 163 31.68 -22.58 -0.27
C LEU A 163 32.70 -22.96 -1.35
N GLU A 164 32.68 -22.29 -2.50
CA GLU A 164 33.67 -22.48 -3.57
C GLU A 164 35.09 -22.12 -3.11
N THR A 165 35.22 -21.01 -2.37
CA THR A 165 36.48 -20.59 -1.73
C THR A 165 37.01 -21.68 -0.80
N ILE A 166 36.17 -22.25 0.08
CA ILE A 166 36.56 -23.32 1.00
C ILE A 166 36.96 -24.59 0.23
N GLY A 167 36.24 -24.93 -0.84
CA GLY A 167 36.57 -26.07 -1.71
C GLY A 167 37.97 -25.92 -2.32
N SER A 168 38.28 -24.76 -2.91
CA SER A 168 39.59 -24.50 -3.52
C SER A 168 40.75 -24.58 -2.54
N ILE A 169 40.53 -24.16 -1.29
CA ILE A 169 41.53 -24.29 -0.21
C ILE A 169 41.73 -25.77 0.14
N GLY A 170 40.65 -26.56 0.21
CA GLY A 170 40.72 -28.01 0.43
C GLY A 170 41.52 -28.73 -0.65
N ASP A 171 41.24 -28.44 -1.92
CA ASP A 171 41.96 -29.01 -3.07
C ASP A 171 43.45 -28.65 -3.05
N THR A 172 43.75 -27.40 -2.69
CA THR A 172 45.14 -26.93 -2.52
C THR A 172 45.86 -27.74 -1.46
N ILE A 173 45.28 -27.86 -0.26
CA ILE A 173 45.89 -28.60 0.85
C ILE A 173 46.10 -30.08 0.46
N GLN A 174 45.17 -30.68 -0.27
CA GLN A 174 45.28 -32.07 -0.72
C GLN A 174 46.33 -32.25 -1.83
N SER A 175 46.59 -31.22 -2.63
CA SER A 175 47.61 -31.22 -3.68
C SER A 175 49.04 -31.03 -3.18
N LEU A 176 49.23 -30.56 -1.94
CA LEU A 176 50.55 -30.46 -1.33
C LEU A 176 51.04 -31.84 -0.89
N ASP A 177 51.91 -32.46 -1.70
CA ASP A 177 52.68 -33.65 -1.30
C ASP A 177 54.02 -33.23 -0.66
N PRO A 178 54.17 -33.34 0.68
CA PRO A 178 55.40 -32.98 1.38
C PRO A 178 56.60 -33.90 1.05
N GLY A 179 56.39 -35.01 0.32
CA GLY A 179 57.43 -36.00 0.01
C GLY A 179 58.37 -35.67 -1.15
N THR A 180 58.10 -34.63 -1.94
CA THR A 180 58.82 -34.36 -3.21
C THR A 180 60.11 -33.54 -3.07
N GLY A 181 60.37 -32.95 -1.90
CA GLY A 181 61.64 -32.29 -1.58
C GLY A 181 61.90 -30.92 -2.25
N ASP A 182 61.00 -30.44 -3.11
CA ASP A 182 61.13 -29.13 -3.76
C ASP A 182 60.24 -28.07 -3.07
N ALA A 183 60.85 -27.31 -2.15
CA ALA A 183 60.17 -26.24 -1.42
C ALA A 183 59.64 -25.12 -2.33
N ALA A 184 60.21 -24.93 -3.54
CA ALA A 184 59.73 -23.92 -4.49
C ALA A 184 58.41 -24.37 -5.13
N ALA A 185 58.26 -25.66 -5.43
CA ALA A 185 57.02 -26.23 -5.94
C ALA A 185 55.87 -26.15 -4.91
N VAL A 186 56.16 -26.42 -3.64
CA VAL A 186 55.19 -26.28 -2.54
C VAL A 186 54.74 -24.82 -2.35
N LEU A 187 55.67 -23.87 -2.44
CA LEU A 187 55.35 -22.45 -2.33
C LEU A 187 54.50 -21.96 -3.51
N GLU A 188 54.79 -22.41 -4.74
CA GLU A 188 53.99 -22.02 -5.91
C GLU A 188 52.59 -22.66 -5.88
N ALA A 189 52.46 -23.89 -5.35
CA ALA A 189 51.17 -24.53 -5.10
C ALA A 189 50.34 -23.77 -4.05
N LEU A 190 50.95 -23.37 -2.94
CA LEU A 190 50.29 -22.52 -1.93
C LEU A 190 49.86 -21.17 -2.51
N LYS A 191 50.71 -20.54 -3.31
CA LYS A 191 50.42 -19.26 -3.96
C LYS A 191 49.26 -19.39 -4.95
N ALA A 192 49.25 -20.42 -5.79
CA ALA A 192 48.15 -20.68 -6.72
C ALA A 192 46.84 -20.98 -5.97
N GLY A 193 46.93 -21.79 -4.92
CA GLY A 193 45.80 -22.18 -4.10
C GLY A 193 45.21 -21.10 -3.19
N LEU A 194 46.01 -20.07 -2.86
CA LEU A 194 45.53 -18.86 -2.17
C LEU A 194 45.01 -17.80 -3.14
N ALA A 195 45.47 -17.79 -4.40
CA ALA A 195 45.03 -16.84 -5.42
C ALA A 195 43.61 -17.15 -5.93
N ALA A 196 43.27 -18.42 -6.11
CA ALA A 196 41.95 -18.88 -6.55
C ALA A 196 40.80 -18.37 -5.64
N PRO A 197 40.84 -18.55 -4.30
CA PRO A 197 39.80 -18.05 -3.40
C PRO A 197 39.72 -16.52 -3.36
N LEU A 198 40.84 -15.82 -3.53
CA LEU A 198 40.87 -14.35 -3.63
C LEU A 198 40.13 -13.84 -4.88
N GLN A 199 40.25 -14.56 -5.99
CA GLN A 199 39.53 -14.26 -7.22
C GLN A 199 38.06 -14.67 -7.15
N GLY A 200 37.74 -15.81 -6.51
CA GLY A 200 36.38 -16.30 -6.29
C GLY A 200 35.54 -15.42 -5.34
N MET A 201 36.18 -14.72 -4.40
CA MET A 201 35.48 -13.81 -3.49
C MET A 201 34.84 -12.61 -4.23
N GLY A 202 35.55 -12.05 -5.22
CA GLY A 202 35.04 -10.92 -6.02
C GLY A 202 33.84 -11.30 -6.89
N THR A 203 33.80 -12.55 -7.36
CA THR A 203 32.69 -13.05 -8.16
C THR A 203 31.48 -13.44 -7.31
N ALA A 204 31.68 -14.00 -6.11
CA ALA A 204 30.63 -14.23 -5.10
C ALA A 204 29.90 -12.94 -4.72
N PHE A 205 30.65 -11.85 -4.54
CA PHE A 205 30.11 -10.55 -4.20
C PHE A 205 29.21 -9.97 -5.30
N SER A 206 29.48 -10.29 -6.57
CA SER A 206 28.71 -9.78 -7.69
C SER A 206 27.24 -10.28 -7.70
N SER A 207 27.00 -11.50 -7.24
CA SER A 207 25.64 -12.03 -7.06
C SER A 207 24.85 -11.26 -5.99
N SER A 208 25.52 -10.83 -4.93
CA SER A 208 24.93 -9.96 -3.91
C SER A 208 24.57 -8.59 -4.46
N LEU A 209 25.46 -8.01 -5.27
CA LEU A 209 25.18 -6.74 -5.95
C LEU A 209 23.96 -6.85 -6.87
N PHE A 210 23.77 -7.96 -7.60
CA PHE A 210 22.57 -8.17 -8.40
C PHE A 210 21.31 -8.25 -7.54
N GLY A 211 21.34 -9.02 -6.45
CA GLY A 211 20.21 -9.16 -5.53
C GLY A 211 19.82 -7.83 -4.87
N LEU A 212 20.80 -7.10 -4.34
CA LEU A 212 20.58 -5.80 -3.70
C LEU A 212 20.15 -4.72 -4.70
N SER A 213 20.78 -4.64 -5.87
CA SER A 213 20.40 -3.67 -6.91
C SER A 213 18.99 -3.98 -7.43
N GLY A 214 18.68 -5.26 -7.65
CA GLY A 214 17.34 -5.70 -8.03
C GLY A 214 16.30 -5.38 -6.97
N SER A 215 16.60 -5.60 -5.69
CA SER A 215 15.68 -5.27 -4.59
C SER A 215 15.44 -3.77 -4.46
N LEU A 216 16.44 -2.92 -4.76
CA LEU A 216 16.26 -1.48 -4.81
C LEU A 216 15.36 -1.05 -5.97
N VAL A 217 15.53 -1.65 -7.15
CA VAL A 217 14.68 -1.39 -8.32
C VAL A 217 13.24 -1.78 -8.01
N LEU A 218 12.99 -3.00 -7.52
CA LEU A 218 11.65 -3.44 -7.13
C LEU A 218 11.08 -2.60 -5.99
N GLY A 219 11.88 -2.27 -4.98
CA GLY A 219 11.46 -1.44 -3.86
C GLY A 219 11.01 -0.05 -4.30
N PHE A 220 11.69 0.56 -5.28
CA PHE A 220 11.24 1.83 -5.86
C PHE A 220 9.90 1.67 -6.60
N LEU A 221 9.74 0.63 -7.42
CA LEU A 221 8.50 0.37 -8.13
C LEU A 221 7.33 0.11 -7.16
N ASP A 222 7.58 -0.62 -6.07
CA ASP A 222 6.61 -0.89 -5.01
C ASP A 222 6.17 0.40 -4.31
N LEU A 223 7.11 1.30 -3.99
CA LEU A 223 6.77 2.62 -3.43
C LEU A 223 5.89 3.44 -4.37
N GLN A 224 6.16 3.40 -5.68
CA GLN A 224 5.36 4.13 -6.67
C GLN A 224 3.95 3.54 -6.80
N ALA A 225 3.84 2.20 -6.85
CA ALA A 225 2.56 1.52 -6.83
C ALA A 225 1.78 1.82 -5.53
N GLY A 226 2.48 1.79 -4.40
CA GLY A 226 1.92 2.08 -3.09
C GLY A 226 1.37 3.51 -2.98
N ARG A 227 2.07 4.51 -3.52
CA ARG A 227 1.57 5.89 -3.59
C ARG A 227 0.32 6.02 -4.45
N ALA A 228 0.29 5.34 -5.60
CA ALA A 228 -0.87 5.34 -6.49
C ALA A 228 -2.10 4.72 -5.81
N GLN A 229 -1.90 3.62 -5.07
CA GLN A 229 -2.92 2.93 -4.28
C GLN A 229 -3.51 3.81 -3.17
N THR A 230 -2.66 4.41 -2.33
CA THR A 230 -3.12 5.29 -1.25
C THR A 230 -3.90 6.48 -1.80
N ARG A 231 -3.41 7.08 -2.90
CA ARG A 231 -4.13 8.17 -3.57
C ARG A 231 -5.50 7.73 -4.08
N PHE A 232 -5.58 6.58 -4.74
CA PHE A 232 -6.85 6.03 -5.21
C PHE A 232 -7.83 5.78 -4.07
N TYR A 233 -7.36 5.20 -2.96
CA TYR A 233 -8.18 4.96 -1.77
C TYR A 233 -8.76 6.27 -1.21
N THR A 234 -7.92 7.28 -0.99
CA THR A 234 -8.36 8.60 -0.49
C THR A 234 -9.34 9.28 -1.45
N GLU A 235 -9.09 9.22 -2.76
CA GLU A 235 -10.02 9.80 -3.75
C GLU A 235 -11.36 9.04 -3.81
N LEU A 236 -11.34 7.72 -3.61
CA LEU A 236 -12.55 6.89 -3.55
C LEU A 236 -13.35 7.16 -2.27
N GLU A 237 -12.69 7.32 -1.13
CA GLU A 237 -13.30 7.72 0.14
C GLU A 237 -13.98 9.10 0.02
N ASN A 238 -13.29 10.09 -0.52
CA ASN A 238 -13.84 11.44 -0.74
C ASN A 238 -15.04 11.44 -1.71
N TRP A 239 -15.03 10.57 -2.71
CA TRP A 239 -16.19 10.44 -3.60
C TRP A 239 -17.40 9.88 -2.86
N LEU A 240 -17.19 8.82 -2.10
CA LEU A 240 -18.28 8.14 -1.40
C LEU A 240 -18.88 9.03 -0.29
N SER A 241 -18.09 9.88 0.38
CA SER A 241 -18.63 10.86 1.33
C SER A 241 -19.56 11.86 0.64
N THR A 242 -19.19 12.34 -0.55
CA THR A 242 -20.04 13.25 -1.36
C THR A 242 -21.38 12.62 -1.74
N VAL A 243 -21.41 11.32 -2.07
CA VAL A 243 -22.65 10.59 -2.41
C VAL A 243 -23.51 10.34 -1.16
N THR A 244 -22.87 10.13 -0.01
CA THR A 244 -23.57 9.86 1.26
C THR A 244 -24.19 11.14 1.84
N ASP A 245 -23.49 12.28 1.77
CA ASP A 245 -24.00 13.58 2.24
C ASP A 245 -25.17 14.11 1.40
N LEU A 246 -25.17 13.90 0.07
CA LEU A 246 -26.34 14.25 -0.75
C LEU A 246 -27.57 13.41 -0.38
N SER A 247 -27.36 12.16 0.05
CA SER A 247 -28.47 11.28 0.40
C SER A 247 -29.05 11.54 1.79
N SER A 248 -28.26 12.09 2.72
CA SER A 248 -28.75 12.50 4.04
C SER A 248 -29.54 13.81 3.97
N ASP A 249 -29.21 14.70 3.02
CA ASP A 249 -29.93 15.97 2.82
C ASP A 249 -31.28 15.81 2.06
N ILE A 250 -31.43 14.74 1.25
CA ILE A 250 -32.69 14.41 0.57
C ILE A 250 -33.79 13.89 1.52
N VAL A 251 -33.45 13.50 2.76
CA VAL A 251 -34.46 13.07 3.76
C VAL A 251 -35.22 14.24 4.39
N VAL A 252 -34.92 15.50 4.03
CA VAL A 252 -35.63 16.70 4.56
C VAL A 252 -36.45 17.47 3.52
N ALA A 253 -36.43 17.09 2.24
CA ALA A 253 -37.02 17.89 1.17
C ALA A 253 -38.15 17.21 0.38
N ASP A 254 -39.25 16.83 1.06
CA ASP A 254 -40.60 16.94 0.46
C ASP A 254 -41.74 17.10 1.50
N ALA A 255 -41.49 17.88 2.55
CA ALA A 255 -42.50 18.24 3.55
C ALA A 255 -43.28 19.52 3.16
N LYS A 256 -43.54 19.76 1.87
CA LYS A 256 -44.23 21.00 1.44
C LYS A 256 -45.54 20.86 0.69
N ASN A 257 -46.02 19.66 0.34
CA ASN A 257 -47.39 19.53 -0.20
C ASN A 257 -48.19 18.27 0.21
N GLY A 258 -47.67 17.40 1.11
CA GLY A 258 -48.41 16.22 1.61
C GLY A 258 -48.83 16.28 3.09
N SER A 259 -48.28 17.22 3.86
CA SER A 259 -48.34 17.16 5.33
C SER A 259 -49.74 17.42 5.90
N THR A 260 -50.60 18.20 5.26
CA THR A 260 -51.89 18.56 5.88
C THR A 260 -52.90 17.40 5.84
N ASP A 261 -52.93 16.63 4.75
CA ASP A 261 -53.84 15.49 4.61
C ASP A 261 -53.31 14.25 5.33
N GLU A 262 -51.99 14.04 5.36
CA GLU A 262 -51.38 12.98 6.18
C GLU A 262 -51.47 13.28 7.67
N ILE A 263 -51.30 14.54 8.11
CA ILE A 263 -51.50 14.93 9.52
C ILE A 263 -52.98 14.79 9.92
N ARG A 264 -53.94 15.08 9.03
CA ARG A 264 -55.36 14.82 9.27
C ARG A 264 -55.66 13.33 9.37
N ALA A 265 -55.15 12.53 8.43
CA ALA A 265 -55.32 11.08 8.46
C ALA A 265 -54.67 10.44 9.70
N LEU A 266 -53.49 10.93 10.10
CA LEU A 266 -52.80 10.48 11.32
C LEU A 266 -53.54 10.94 12.59
N SER A 267 -54.13 12.14 12.58
CA SER A 267 -54.95 12.65 13.68
C SER A 267 -56.25 11.87 13.83
N GLU A 268 -56.92 11.51 12.73
CA GLU A 268 -58.10 10.62 12.74
C GLU A 268 -57.73 9.20 13.14
N ARG A 269 -56.55 8.69 12.74
CA ARG A 269 -56.04 7.38 13.18
C ARG A 269 -55.72 7.36 14.68
N LEU A 270 -55.16 8.45 15.21
CA LEU A 270 -54.89 8.63 16.63
C LEU A 270 -56.17 8.80 17.44
N ARG A 271 -57.15 9.53 16.91
CA ARG A 271 -58.47 9.71 17.52
C ARG A 271 -59.24 8.38 17.58
N ASN A 272 -59.21 7.59 16.51
CA ASN A 272 -59.78 6.24 16.48
C ASN A 272 -59.01 5.25 17.39
N MET A 273 -57.69 5.43 17.57
CA MET A 273 -56.90 4.64 18.53
C MET A 273 -57.17 5.04 19.99
N GLN A 274 -57.55 6.28 20.25
CA GLN A 274 -57.82 6.80 21.59
C GLN A 274 -59.27 6.54 22.03
N GLU A 275 -60.23 6.54 21.10
CA GLU A 275 -61.62 6.14 21.35
C GLU A 275 -61.77 4.62 21.56
N GLN A 276 -60.85 3.81 21.02
CA GLN A 276 -60.71 2.38 21.36
C GLN A 276 -59.81 2.20 22.59
N GLY A 277 -60.16 2.88 23.68
CA GLY A 277 -59.46 2.78 24.96
C GLY A 277 -59.58 1.38 25.57
N GLY A 278 -58.44 0.69 25.69
CA GLY A 278 -58.33 -0.56 26.44
C GLY A 278 -56.92 -1.15 26.44
N SER A 279 -56.04 -0.58 27.27
CA SER A 279 -54.76 -1.14 27.74
C SER A 279 -54.04 -2.10 26.78
N ASN A 280 -53.29 -1.56 25.80
CA ASN A 280 -52.47 -2.41 24.93
C ASN A 280 -51.10 -2.68 25.60
N PRO A 281 -50.81 -3.90 26.08
CA PRO A 281 -49.54 -4.25 26.75
C PRO A 281 -48.30 -4.01 25.86
N ARG A 282 -48.49 -3.89 24.54
CA ARG A 282 -47.43 -3.53 23.58
C ARG A 282 -46.92 -2.09 23.73
N ILE A 283 -47.76 -1.13 24.10
CA ILE A 283 -47.33 0.27 24.30
C ILE A 283 -46.55 0.40 25.61
N ALA A 284 -46.99 -0.30 26.67
CA ALA A 284 -46.24 -0.38 27.91
C ALA A 284 -44.87 -1.08 27.71
N ALA A 285 -44.83 -2.16 26.93
CA ALA A 285 -43.58 -2.84 26.57
C ALA A 285 -42.65 -1.95 25.71
N ALA A 286 -43.21 -1.20 24.75
CA ALA A 286 -42.44 -0.26 23.94
C ALA A 286 -41.86 0.89 24.79
N MET A 287 -42.63 1.44 25.73
CA MET A 287 -42.14 2.45 26.68
C MET A 287 -41.06 1.90 27.61
N ALA A 288 -41.18 0.65 28.06
CA ALA A 288 -40.13 -0.01 28.85
C ALA A 288 -38.84 -0.21 28.04
N SER A 289 -38.94 -0.63 26.77
CA SER A 289 -37.76 -0.77 25.89
C SER A 289 -37.12 0.58 25.55
N LEU A 290 -37.92 1.64 25.43
CA LEU A 290 -37.42 3.00 25.21
C LEU A 290 -36.71 3.55 26.45
N ALA A 291 -37.28 3.33 27.64
CA ALA A 291 -36.65 3.72 28.90
C ALA A 291 -35.32 2.99 29.14
N ASP A 292 -35.25 1.71 28.77
CA ASP A 292 -34.02 0.91 28.85
C ASP A 292 -32.98 1.36 27.80
N GLY A 293 -33.43 1.68 26.58
CA GLY A 293 -32.59 2.24 25.52
C GLY A 293 -32.00 3.62 25.88
N ILE A 294 -32.80 4.51 26.47
CA ILE A 294 -32.35 5.83 26.93
C ILE A 294 -31.36 5.68 28.09
N SER A 295 -31.63 4.76 29.03
CA SER A 295 -30.71 4.48 30.14
C SER A 295 -29.37 3.91 29.65
N GLY A 296 -29.41 3.04 28.64
CA GLY A 296 -28.23 2.53 27.94
C GLY A 296 -27.43 3.64 27.24
N LEU A 297 -28.12 4.55 26.55
CA LEU A 297 -27.48 5.68 25.88
C LEU A 297 -26.81 6.64 26.88
N VAL A 298 -27.47 6.93 28.00
CA VAL A 298 -26.91 7.78 29.07
C VAL A 298 -25.70 7.11 29.73
N LYS A 299 -25.74 5.79 29.93
CA LYS A 299 -24.59 5.04 30.47
C LYS A 299 -23.41 5.07 29.50
N ASN A 300 -23.67 4.93 28.20
CA ASN A 300 -22.65 5.02 27.17
C ASN A 300 -22.05 6.44 27.10
N MET A 301 -22.88 7.48 27.10
CA MET A 301 -22.43 8.88 27.10
C MET A 301 -21.56 9.20 28.33
N ARG A 302 -21.92 8.68 29.51
CA ARG A 302 -21.09 8.83 30.72
C ARG A 302 -19.75 8.11 30.58
N SER A 303 -19.72 6.93 29.96
CA SER A 303 -18.50 6.18 29.66
C SER A 303 -17.60 6.93 28.68
N GLU A 304 -18.15 7.45 27.58
CA GLU A 304 -17.38 8.24 26.61
C GLU A 304 -16.85 9.54 27.22
N GLN A 305 -17.64 10.24 28.04
CA GLN A 305 -17.17 11.42 28.73
C GLN A 305 -16.08 11.11 29.77
N GLN A 306 -16.10 9.93 30.40
CA GLN A 306 -15.03 9.47 31.28
C GLN A 306 -13.74 9.27 30.47
N ILE A 307 -13.81 8.52 29.38
CA ILE A 307 -12.66 8.23 28.51
C ILE A 307 -12.08 9.52 27.92
N MET A 308 -12.93 10.48 27.51
CA MET A 308 -12.46 11.77 27.00
C MET A 308 -11.77 12.60 28.09
N ARG A 309 -12.26 12.57 29.34
CA ARG A 309 -11.57 13.22 30.46
C ARG A 309 -10.21 12.56 30.74
N ASP A 310 -10.19 11.23 30.83
CA ASP A 310 -8.96 10.46 31.08
C ASP A 310 -7.92 10.70 29.98
N TRP A 311 -8.37 10.79 28.72
CA TRP A 311 -7.51 11.12 27.57
C TRP A 311 -6.98 12.56 27.61
N VAL A 312 -7.82 13.54 27.96
CA VAL A 312 -7.39 14.95 28.11
C VAL A 312 -6.38 15.09 29.25
N GLU A 313 -6.56 14.36 30.35
CA GLU A 313 -5.63 14.36 31.48
C GLU A 313 -4.29 13.70 31.10
N ALA A 314 -4.32 12.54 30.44
CA ALA A 314 -3.13 11.88 29.93
C ALA A 314 -2.36 12.74 28.91
N GLN A 315 -3.07 13.39 27.98
CA GLN A 315 -2.47 14.30 27.00
C GLN A 315 -1.84 15.53 27.66
N SER A 316 -2.50 16.09 28.69
CA SER A 316 -1.96 17.19 29.48
C SER A 316 -0.65 16.80 30.17
N ASP A 317 -0.59 15.61 30.76
CA ASP A 317 0.60 15.13 31.46
C ASP A 317 1.75 14.80 30.50
N GLU A 318 1.45 14.24 29.33
CA GLU A 318 2.45 14.05 28.26
C GLU A 318 3.01 15.39 27.78
N GLN A 319 2.17 16.41 27.59
CA GLN A 319 2.60 17.76 27.22
C GLN A 319 3.51 18.41 28.28
N LYS A 320 3.21 18.22 29.57
CA LYS A 320 4.07 18.67 30.66
C LYS A 320 5.42 17.94 30.67
N ALA A 321 5.41 16.63 30.48
CA ALA A 321 6.64 15.83 30.39
C ALA A 321 7.50 16.27 29.20
N MET A 322 6.89 16.47 28.03
CA MET A 322 7.55 16.98 26.83
C MET A 322 8.19 18.34 27.08
N ARG A 323 7.47 19.29 27.68
CA ARG A 323 8.03 20.60 28.05
C ARG A 323 9.21 20.48 28.99
N SER A 324 9.13 19.63 30.03
CA SER A 324 10.25 19.39 30.93
C SER A 324 11.47 18.80 30.23
N THR A 325 11.27 17.89 29.27
CA THR A 325 12.39 17.36 28.47
C THR A 325 13.01 18.41 27.56
N LEU A 326 12.20 19.28 26.95
CA LEU A 326 12.69 20.38 26.12
C LEU A 326 13.46 21.41 26.95
N GLU A 327 12.99 21.74 28.17
CA GLU A 327 13.70 22.62 29.10
C GLU A 327 15.06 22.02 29.52
N LYS A 328 15.10 20.72 29.85
CA LYS A 328 16.37 20.03 30.18
C LYS A 328 17.36 20.03 29.02
N ILE A 329 16.87 19.84 27.79
CA ILE A 329 17.69 19.91 26.57
C ILE A 329 18.19 21.35 26.35
N ALA A 330 17.32 22.35 26.50
CA ALA A 330 17.69 23.75 26.37
C ALA A 330 18.75 24.17 27.40
N ASP A 331 18.63 23.72 28.65
CA ASP A 331 19.61 23.98 29.71
C ASP A 331 20.94 23.27 29.46
N ALA A 332 20.91 22.03 28.95
CA ALA A 332 22.13 21.30 28.58
C ALA A 332 22.89 22.02 27.44
N LEU A 333 22.18 22.45 26.40
CA LEU A 333 22.75 23.22 25.28
C LEU A 333 23.32 24.57 25.74
N LYS A 334 22.66 25.25 26.68
CA LYS A 334 23.16 26.51 27.25
C LYS A 334 24.43 26.31 28.07
N LYS A 335 24.62 25.14 28.68
CA LYS A 335 25.80 24.80 29.48
C LYS A 335 27.00 24.40 28.62
N GLU A 336 26.78 23.80 27.45
CA GLU A 336 27.83 23.50 26.45
C GLU A 336 28.30 24.73 25.66
N GLY A 337 27.47 25.78 25.54
CA GLY A 337 27.83 27.04 24.87
C GLY A 337 28.66 28.03 25.72
N VAL A 338 29.09 27.64 26.92
CA VAL A 338 29.95 28.46 27.81
C VAL A 338 31.28 27.74 28.01
N HIS A 339 32.06 27.62 26.93
CA HIS A 339 33.49 27.35 26.94
C HIS A 339 34.14 27.99 25.71
#